data_AF-A0AAQ3Q6H7-F1
#
_entry.id   AF-A0AAQ3Q6H7-F1
#
_cell.length_a   1.000
_cell.length_b   1.000
_cell.length_c   1.000
_cell.angle_alpha   90.00
_cell.angle_beta   90.00
_cell.angle_gamma   90.00
#
_symmetry.space_group_name_H-M   'P 1'
#
loop_
_entity.id
_entity.type
_entity.pdbx_description
1 polymer ?
#
loop_
_entity_poly.entity_id
_entity_poly.type
_entity_poly.pdbx_seq_one_letter_code
_entity_poly.pdbx_strand_id
1 'polypeptide(L)'
;MKKCHASGGIFVVCDYDPPGNWSFIRLLEASHSHSFPGTRYGASLRKQIKKMEVCQHAKYFCEFCGKFAVKRKAVGIWGCKDCGKVKAGGAYTMNTASAVTMRSTIRRLRE
;
A
#
# COMPACT_ATOMS: atom_id res chain seq x y z
N MET A 1 3.94 7.79 2.24
CA MET A 1 3.21 6.82 3.09
C MET A 1 1.81 6.61 2.54
N LYS A 2 1.47 5.38 2.11
CA LYS A 2 0.12 5.04 1.67
C LYS A 2 -0.81 4.87 2.87
N LYS A 3 -1.65 5.87 3.15
CA LYS A 3 -2.76 5.73 4.10
C LYS A 3 -4.03 5.40 3.34
N CYS A 4 -4.67 4.32 3.75
CA CYS A 4 -5.87 3.82 3.13
C CYS A 4 -7.08 4.19 3.98
N HIS A 5 -7.71 5.32 3.67
CA HIS A 5 -8.89 5.84 4.37
C HIS A 5 -10.17 5.41 3.65
N ALA A 6 -11.19 5.05 4.42
CA ALA A 6 -12.52 4.75 3.89
C ALA A 6 -13.44 5.92 4.24
N SER A 7 -13.78 6.73 3.25
CA SER A 7 -14.70 7.86 3.40
C SER A 7 -15.89 7.62 2.48
N GLY A 8 -17.10 7.45 3.04
CA GLY A 8 -18.33 7.36 2.25
C GLY A 8 -18.39 6.23 1.22
N GLY A 9 -17.77 5.06 1.50
CA GLY A 9 -17.72 3.94 0.55
C GLY A 9 -16.64 4.05 -0.52
N ILE A 10 -15.91 5.17 -0.57
CA ILE A 10 -14.76 5.38 -1.44
C ILE A 10 -13.50 4.98 -0.67
N PHE A 11 -12.69 4.15 -1.30
CA PHE A 11 -11.37 3.80 -0.79
C PHE A 11 -10.35 4.81 -1.29
N VAL A 12 -9.93 5.71 -0.41
CA VAL A 12 -8.92 6.72 -0.73
C VAL A 12 -7.56 6.15 -0.36
N VAL A 13 -6.72 5.93 -1.36
CA VAL A 13 -5.29 5.71 -1.16
C VAL A 13 -4.63 7.07 -1.15
N CYS A 14 -4.31 7.57 0.04
CA CYS A 14 -3.50 8.78 0.21
C CYS A 14 -2.03 8.36 0.11
N ASP A 15 -1.38 8.63 -1.01
CA ASP A 15 0.07 8.56 -1.10
C ASP A 15 0.66 9.87 -0.54
N TYR A 16 1.42 9.77 0.55
CA TYR A 16 2.31 10.87 0.95
C TYR A 16 3.58 10.82 0.10
N ASP A 17 3.66 11.72 -0.88
CA ASP A 17 4.83 12.03 -1.69
C ASP A 17 5.78 12.96 -0.90
N PRO A 18 7.07 12.61 -0.72
CA PRO A 18 8.08 13.55 -0.26
C PRO A 18 8.39 14.51 -1.42
N PRO A 19 7.70 15.67 -1.51
CA PRO A 19 8.03 16.88 -0.75
C PRO A 19 6.82 17.53 -0.02
N GLY A 20 5.88 16.73 0.49
CA GLY A 20 4.78 17.24 1.33
C GLY A 20 3.49 17.55 0.56
N ASN A 21 3.36 17.09 -0.68
CA ASN A 21 2.11 17.19 -1.42
C ASN A 21 1.24 15.95 -1.19
N TRP A 22 -0.03 16.15 -0.88
CA TRP A 22 -1.00 15.06 -0.73
C TRP A 22 -1.60 14.76 -2.10
N SER A 23 -1.07 13.73 -2.76
CA SER A 23 -1.64 13.24 -4.01
C SER A 23 -2.91 12.45 -3.71
N PHE A 24 -4.08 13.06 -3.91
CA PHE A 24 -5.37 12.37 -3.88
C PHE A 24 -5.52 11.53 -5.15
N ILE A 25 -5.02 10.29 -5.11
CA ILE A 25 -5.44 9.30 -6.09
C ILE A 25 -6.86 8.88 -5.70
N ARG A 26 -7.84 9.64 -6.21
CA ARG A 26 -9.24 9.25 -6.21
C ARG A 26 -9.34 8.03 -7.12
N LEU A 27 -9.23 6.85 -6.55
CA LEU A 27 -9.66 5.63 -7.24
C LEU A 27 -11.17 5.80 -7.44
N LEU A 28 -11.53 6.25 -8.64
CA LEU A 28 -12.86 6.01 -9.20
C LEU A 28 -13.18 4.54 -8.98
N GLU A 29 -14.45 4.31 -8.70
CA GLU A 29 -15.06 3.05 -8.31
C GLU A 29 -14.25 1.83 -8.72
N ALA A 30 -14.04 0.96 -7.74
CA ALA A 30 -13.47 -0.36 -7.94
C ALA A 30 -14.41 -1.28 -8.72
N SER A 31 -14.71 -0.90 -9.97
CA SER A 31 -15.19 -1.73 -11.05
C SER A 31 -13.97 -2.36 -11.72
N HIS A 32 -13.99 -3.67 -11.89
CA HIS A 32 -12.91 -4.55 -12.37
C HIS A 32 -11.82 -4.89 -11.33
N SER A 33 -11.59 -6.14 -10.90
CA SER A 33 -12.29 -7.43 -11.00
C SER A 33 -11.33 -8.44 -10.39
N HIS A 34 -11.61 -8.92 -9.18
CA HIS A 34 -11.30 -10.29 -8.77
C HIS A 34 -12.58 -10.78 -8.09
N SER A 35 -13.27 -11.69 -8.77
CA SER A 35 -14.53 -12.29 -8.36
C SER A 35 -14.30 -13.12 -7.10
N PHE A 36 -14.38 -12.46 -5.94
CA PHE A 36 -14.45 -13.14 -4.64
C PHE A 36 -15.74 -13.99 -4.60
N PRO A 37 -15.72 -15.23 -4.10
CA PRO A 37 -16.76 -16.23 -4.35
C PRO A 37 -18.13 -15.84 -3.75
N GLY A 38 -19.04 -15.39 -4.62
CA GLY A 38 -20.48 -15.34 -4.40
C GLY A 38 -20.98 -14.49 -3.22
N THR A 39 -22.29 -14.60 -2.95
CA THR A 39 -23.04 -13.83 -1.93
C THR A 39 -22.64 -14.13 -0.49
N ARG A 40 -21.73 -15.08 -0.24
CA ARG A 40 -21.37 -15.56 1.09
C ARG A 40 -20.46 -14.55 1.83
N TYR A 41 -20.45 -14.62 3.16
CA TYR A 41 -19.59 -13.86 4.10
C TYR A 41 -19.93 -12.37 4.33
N GLY A 42 -21.04 -11.85 3.80
CA GLY A 42 -21.54 -10.52 4.15
C GLY A 42 -20.72 -9.34 3.61
N ALA A 43 -21.32 -8.14 3.60
CA ALA A 43 -20.72 -6.98 2.91
C ALA A 43 -19.49 -6.38 3.63
N SER A 44 -19.42 -6.48 4.97
CA SER A 44 -18.33 -5.92 5.78
C SER A 44 -17.00 -6.62 5.52
N LEU A 45 -16.99 -7.96 5.59
CA LEU A 45 -15.78 -8.77 5.33
C LEU A 45 -15.30 -8.59 3.89
N ARG A 46 -16.22 -8.54 2.92
CA ARG A 46 -15.87 -8.27 1.50
C ARG A 46 -15.18 -6.92 1.32
N LYS A 47 -15.64 -5.87 2.00
CA LYS A 47 -15.00 -4.54 1.95
C LYS A 47 -13.58 -4.58 2.54
N GLN A 48 -13.36 -5.29 3.64
CA GLN A 48 -12.03 -5.42 4.26
C GLN A 48 -11.05 -6.21 3.40
N ILE A 49 -11.49 -7.34 2.83
CA ILE A 49 -10.66 -8.18 1.96
C ILE A 49 -10.31 -7.42 0.68
N LYS A 50 -11.28 -6.74 0.06
CA LYS A 50 -11.03 -5.91 -1.12
C LYS A 50 -9.98 -4.83 -0.85
N LYS A 51 -10.02 -4.20 0.33
CA LYS A 51 -8.98 -3.25 0.77
C LYS A 51 -7.60 -3.91 0.83
N MET A 52 -7.48 -5.11 1.41
CA MET A 52 -6.20 -5.84 1.46
C MET A 52 -5.73 -6.27 0.07
N GLU A 53 -6.65 -6.66 -0.81
CA GLU A 53 -6.38 -7.14 -2.16
C GLU A 53 -5.87 -6.03 -3.10
N VAL A 54 -6.45 -4.84 -3.00
CA VAL A 54 -5.94 -3.67 -3.72
C VAL A 54 -4.54 -3.30 -3.24
N CYS A 55 -4.32 -3.29 -1.92
CA CYS A 55 -3.01 -2.95 -1.35
C CYS A 55 -1.90 -3.94 -1.77
N GLN A 56 -2.19 -5.25 -1.80
CA GLN A 56 -1.17 -6.24 -2.18
C GLN A 56 -0.80 -6.20 -3.67
N HIS A 57 -1.74 -5.85 -4.56
CA HIS A 57 -1.51 -5.80 -6.00
C HIS A 57 -1.05 -4.41 -6.49
N ALA A 58 -1.12 -3.39 -5.64
CA ALA A 58 -0.64 -2.06 -5.95
C ALA A 58 0.87 -2.04 -6.22
N LYS A 59 1.29 -1.23 -7.20
CA LYS A 59 2.71 -0.91 -7.41
C LYS A 59 3.15 0.14 -6.40
N TYR A 60 4.34 -0.02 -5.82
CA TYR A 60 4.91 0.94 -4.87
C TYR A 60 6.12 1.66 -5.45
N PHE A 61 6.36 2.86 -4.93
CA PHE A 61 7.53 3.66 -5.23
C PHE A 61 8.80 3.00 -4.70
N CYS A 62 9.84 2.94 -5.53
CA CYS A 62 11.15 2.48 -5.13
C CYS A 62 12.07 3.64 -4.77
N GLU A 63 12.47 3.75 -3.50
CA GLU A 63 13.44 4.77 -3.05
C GLU A 63 14.84 4.63 -3.70
N PHE A 64 15.14 3.51 -4.37
CA PHE A 64 16.45 3.31 -5.00
C PHE A 64 16.51 3.73 -6.47
N CYS A 65 15.42 3.52 -7.23
CA CYS A 65 15.39 3.81 -8.66
C CYS A 65 14.41 4.92 -9.04
N GLY A 66 13.63 5.44 -8.09
CA GLY A 66 12.66 6.51 -8.32
C GLY A 66 11.43 6.11 -9.13
N LYS A 67 11.26 4.81 -9.44
CA LYS A 67 10.17 4.30 -10.29
C LYS A 67 9.13 3.53 -9.47
N PHE A 68 7.88 3.52 -9.94
CA PHE A 68 6.78 2.71 -9.39
C PHE A 68 6.82 1.27 -9.91
N ALA A 69 7.84 0.53 -9.51
CA ALA A 69 8.10 -0.83 -10.01
C ALA A 69 8.18 -1.90 -8.91
N VAL A 70 7.94 -1.52 -7.65
CA VAL A 70 7.97 -2.48 -6.53
C VAL A 70 6.65 -3.24 -6.48
N LYS A 71 6.75 -4.57 -6.51
CA LYS A 71 5.63 -5.50 -6.36
C LYS A 71 5.94 -6.53 -5.26
N ARG A 72 4.89 -7.08 -4.67
CA ARG A 72 5.00 -8.16 -3.68
C ARG A 72 5.52 -9.44 -4.37
N LYS A 73 6.52 -10.09 -3.78
CA LYS A 73 6.99 -11.42 -4.19
C LYS A 73 6.45 -12.51 -3.25
N ALA A 74 6.55 -12.27 -1.95
CA ALA A 74 6.01 -13.15 -0.91
C ALA A 74 5.42 -12.31 0.23
N VAL A 75 4.89 -12.96 1.27
CA VAL A 75 4.45 -12.26 2.49
C VAL A 75 5.66 -11.52 3.09
N GLY A 76 5.56 -10.20 3.26
CA GLY A 76 6.63 -9.38 3.85
C GLY A 76 7.85 -9.14 2.95
N ILE A 77 7.92 -9.77 1.77
CA ILE A 77 9.04 -9.62 0.82
C ILE A 77 8.56 -8.93 -0.44
N TRP A 78 9.20 -7.80 -0.74
CA TRP A 78 8.85 -6.94 -1.87
C TRP A 78 10.04 -6.74 -2.79
N GLY A 79 9.82 -6.92 -4.10
CA GLY A 79 10.86 -6.83 -5.10
C GLY A 79 10.59 -5.73 -6.11
N CYS A 80 11.61 -4.93 -6.38
CA CYS A 80 11.65 -4.00 -7.50
C CYS A 80 11.97 -4.76 -8.78
N LYS A 81 11.15 -4.61 -9.84
CA LYS A 81 11.45 -5.24 -11.14
C LYS A 81 12.65 -4.59 -11.84
N ASP A 82 12.73 -3.26 -11.83
CA ASP A 82 13.74 -2.53 -12.61
C ASP A 82 15.13 -2.61 -11.96
N CYS A 83 15.18 -2.56 -10.64
CA CYS A 83 16.43 -2.45 -9.89
C CYS A 83 16.87 -3.77 -9.23
N GLY A 84 16.05 -4.83 -9.31
CA GLY A 84 16.32 -6.14 -8.71
C GLY A 84 16.35 -6.17 -7.17
N LYS A 85 16.38 -5.01 -6.51
CA LYS A 85 16.48 -4.90 -5.06
C LYS A 85 15.22 -5.43 -4.37
N VAL A 86 15.46 -6.21 -3.31
CA VAL A 86 14.44 -6.78 -2.44
C VAL A 86 14.41 -5.97 -1.15
N LYS A 87 13.22 -5.59 -0.69
CA LYS A 87 12.97 -4.90 0.57
C LYS A 87 12.04 -5.73 1.44
N ALA A 88 12.31 -5.76 2.74
CA ALA A 88 11.36 -6.23 3.73
C ALA A 88 10.30 -5.15 3.99
N GLY A 89 9.04 -5.57 4.07
CA GLY A 89 7.89 -4.70 4.28
C GLY A 89 6.79 -5.40 5.06
N GLY A 90 5.61 -4.78 5.11
CA GLY A 90 4.42 -5.43 5.69
C GLY A 90 3.86 -6.55 4.82
N ALA A 91 2.92 -7.31 5.37
CA ALA A 91 2.26 -8.42 4.68
C ALA A 91 1.44 -7.96 3.46
N TYR A 92 0.68 -6.87 3.61
CA TYR A 92 -0.21 -6.32 2.57
C TYR A 92 0.18 -4.92 2.10
N THR A 93 1.10 -4.25 2.80
CA THR A 93 1.59 -2.92 2.45
C THR A 93 3.11 -2.87 2.58
N MET A 94 3.78 -2.16 1.67
CA MET A 94 5.25 -1.97 1.73
C MET A 94 5.73 -1.34 3.03
N ASN A 95 5.06 -0.26 3.47
CA ASN A 95 5.42 0.46 4.69
C ASN A 95 4.26 0.37 5.68
N THR A 96 4.51 -0.23 6.83
CA THR A 96 3.59 -0.21 7.97
C THR A 96 3.74 1.09 8.75
N ALA A 97 2.66 1.58 9.36
CA ALA A 97 2.69 2.82 10.14
C ALA A 97 3.75 2.76 11.25
N SER A 98 3.80 1.65 12.00
CA SER A 98 4.78 1.43 13.06
C SER A 98 6.22 1.48 12.55
N ALA A 99 6.52 0.83 11.42
CA ALA A 99 7.87 0.86 10.86
C ALA A 99 8.28 2.27 10.41
N VAL A 100 7.34 3.10 9.96
CA VAL A 100 7.67 4.49 9.62
C VAL A 100 7.94 5.33 10.86
N THR A 101 7.12 5.20 11.91
CA THR A 101 7.36 5.89 13.19
C THR A 101 8.72 5.52 13.77
N MET A 102 9.09 4.23 13.72
CA MET A 102 10.40 3.76 14.21
C MET A 102 11.57 4.34 13.42
N ARG A 103 11.43 4.48 12.09
CA ARG A 103 12.47 5.15 11.28
C ARG A 103 12.64 6.62 11.66
N SER A 104 11.55 7.34 11.93
CA SER A 104 11.63 8.73 12.37
C SER A 104 12.20 8.87 13.79
N THR A 105 11.87 7.97 14.71
CA THR A 105 12.43 8.01 16.07
C THR A 105 13.92 7.70 16.09
N ILE A 106 14.37 6.68 15.34
CA ILE A 106 15.80 6.35 15.22
C ILE A 106 16.58 7.53 14.63
N ARG A 107 16.04 8.20 13.60
CA ARG A 107 16.67 9.39 13.04
C ARG A 107 16.82 10.50 14.08
N ARG A 108 15.77 10.78 14.85
CA ARG A 108 15.78 11.80 15.91
C ARG A 108 16.76 11.49 17.04
N LEU A 109 16.98 10.21 17.35
CA LEU A 109 17.88 9.78 18.43
C LEU A 109 19.37 9.74 18.02
N ARG A 110 19.67 9.85 16.70
CA ARG A 110 21.05 9.84 16.19
C ARG A 110 21.67 11.23 16.06
N GLU A 111 20.85 12.28 16.19
CA GLU A 111 21.28 13.68 16.35
C GLU A 111 21.38 13.99 17.84
#